data_AF-A0A167XIP9-F1
#
_entry.id   AF-A0A167XIP9-F1
#
_cell.length_a   1.000
_cell.length_b   1.000
_cell.length_c   1.000
_cell.angle_alpha   90.00
_cell.angle_beta   90.00
_cell.angle_gamma   90.00
#
_symmetry.space_group_name_H-M   'P 1'
#
loop_
_entity.id
_entity.type
_entity.pdbx_description
1 polymer ?
#
loop_
_entity_poly.entity_id
_entity_poly.type
_entity_poly.pdbx_seq_one_letter_code
_entity_poly.pdbx_strand_id
1 'polypeptide(L)'
;MGRTRVQPTNVRFVCGLSGYFHKDLAAVKSSPHFDPLAVDGAPVTPGFTSVHLPFLRAVAGPWLLRRDVSVFRANAIAVDALGGSGGCGRRLHTAVRYGLTQALLSATALVWRCTAAEVIAREWAVEMSARPVDILASCHCNDWLQLDRMIMKRVALLPHASFVHVRDIGPEGDYLLEYVRSVSRRIQERGASDYHPRLHFDVYGRLGEAFADAEIPSFMELVARAAHPYGPVLIESPIVASSREAQIQRPRQLKQPACPSHRRPDRRRRVVQHS
;
A
#
# COMPACT_ATOMS: atom_id res chain seq x y z
N MET A 1 2.41 -36.08 17.44
CA MET A 1 1.58 -36.88 16.52
C MET A 1 1.83 -36.41 15.09
N GLY A 2 2.67 -37.12 14.34
CA GLY A 2 2.87 -36.82 12.92
C GLY A 2 1.71 -37.39 12.11
N ARG A 3 0.86 -36.53 11.55
CA ARG A 3 -0.15 -36.98 10.59
C ARG A 3 0.52 -37.41 9.30
N THR A 4 -0.03 -38.44 8.68
CA THR A 4 0.32 -38.94 7.35
C THR A 4 0.25 -37.81 6.32
N ARG A 5 1.20 -37.81 5.38
CA ARG A 5 1.23 -36.93 4.20
C ARG A 5 -0.16 -36.73 3.59
N VAL A 6 -0.60 -35.49 3.38
CA VAL A 6 -1.92 -35.20 2.80
C VAL A 6 -1.76 -34.57 1.42
N GLN A 7 -2.35 -35.16 0.40
CA GLN A 7 -2.26 -34.67 -0.98
C GLN A 7 -3.61 -34.19 -1.50
N PRO A 8 -3.64 -33.14 -2.36
CA PRO A 8 -4.85 -32.74 -3.04
C PRO A 8 -5.32 -33.84 -4.01
N THR A 9 -6.63 -34.10 -4.03
CA THR A 9 -7.25 -35.04 -4.99
C THR A 9 -7.64 -34.37 -6.31
N ASN A 10 -7.78 -33.03 -6.32
CA ASN A 10 -8.17 -32.24 -7.48
C ASN A 10 -7.60 -30.81 -7.37
N VAL A 11 -7.38 -30.16 -8.52
CA VAL A 11 -6.99 -28.75 -8.63
C VAL A 11 -7.82 -28.10 -9.74
N ARG A 12 -8.47 -26.97 -9.43
CA ARG A 12 -9.28 -26.20 -10.38
C ARG A 12 -8.81 -24.75 -10.46
N PHE A 13 -8.65 -24.24 -11.67
CA PHE A 13 -8.39 -22.83 -11.96
C PHE A 13 -9.63 -22.25 -12.63
N VAL A 14 -10.20 -21.20 -12.04
CA VAL A 14 -11.44 -20.54 -12.47
C VAL A 14 -11.17 -19.04 -12.62
N CYS A 15 -11.63 -18.44 -13.73
CA CYS A 15 -11.57 -17.00 -13.91
C CYS A 15 -12.59 -16.29 -13.01
N GLY A 16 -12.21 -15.15 -12.46
CA GLY A 16 -13.08 -14.30 -11.66
C GLY A 16 -12.72 -12.82 -11.81
N LEU A 17 -13.52 -11.97 -11.18
CA LEU A 17 -13.28 -10.54 -11.09
C LEU A 17 -12.55 -10.21 -9.78
N SER A 18 -11.68 -9.20 -9.81
CA SER A 18 -11.12 -8.58 -8.61
C SER A 18 -11.99 -7.38 -8.18
N GLY A 19 -11.72 -6.81 -7.02
CA GLY A 19 -12.48 -5.66 -6.50
C GLY A 19 -12.19 -4.32 -7.21
N TYR A 20 -11.30 -4.30 -8.21
CA TYR A 20 -10.91 -3.07 -8.91
C TYR A 20 -10.32 -3.37 -10.31
N PHE A 21 -9.80 -2.33 -10.97
CA PHE A 21 -9.27 -2.38 -12.33
C PHE A 21 -7.74 -2.44 -12.36
N HIS A 22 -7.17 -3.09 -13.38
CA HIS A 22 -5.77 -2.89 -13.74
C HIS A 22 -5.64 -1.56 -14.48
N LYS A 23 -5.01 -0.57 -13.85
CA LYS A 23 -4.76 0.75 -14.45
C LYS A 23 -3.29 0.92 -14.82
N ASP A 24 -3.04 1.59 -15.93
CA ASP A 24 -1.71 2.06 -16.28
C ASP A 24 -1.36 3.29 -15.43
N LEU A 25 -0.62 3.07 -14.34
CA LEU A 25 -0.28 4.12 -13.39
C LEU A 25 0.59 5.23 -14.03
N ALA A 26 1.40 4.89 -15.03
CA ALA A 26 2.23 5.87 -15.71
C ALA A 26 1.33 6.82 -16.54
N ALA A 27 0.35 6.27 -17.27
CA ALA A 27 -0.64 7.07 -17.97
C ALA A 27 -1.49 7.94 -17.00
N VAL A 28 -1.93 7.38 -15.87
CA VAL A 28 -2.69 8.12 -14.84
C VAL A 28 -1.89 9.32 -14.30
N LYS A 29 -0.59 9.15 -14.01
CA LYS A 29 0.25 10.23 -13.49
C LYS A 29 0.50 11.35 -14.50
N SER A 30 0.55 11.02 -15.79
CA SER A 30 0.70 12.02 -16.85
C SER A 30 -0.59 12.76 -17.21
N SER A 31 -1.74 12.25 -16.79
CA SER A 31 -3.03 12.87 -17.14
C SER A 31 -3.22 14.21 -16.41
N PRO A 32 -3.70 15.26 -17.10
CA PRO A 32 -4.00 16.54 -16.48
C PRO A 32 -5.21 16.47 -15.53
N HIS A 33 -6.10 15.48 -15.71
CA HIS A 33 -7.28 15.24 -14.89
C HIS A 33 -7.30 13.79 -14.38
N PHE A 34 -7.65 13.61 -13.11
CA PHE A 34 -7.82 12.29 -12.52
C PHE A 34 -9.28 11.83 -12.68
N ASP A 35 -9.49 10.70 -13.36
CA ASP A 35 -10.77 9.98 -13.42
C ASP A 35 -10.65 8.60 -12.73
N PRO A 36 -11.53 8.29 -11.75
CA PRO A 36 -11.49 7.01 -11.05
C PRO A 36 -11.98 5.82 -11.88
N LEU A 37 -12.65 6.03 -13.02
CA LEU A 37 -13.20 5.00 -13.90
C LEU A 37 -12.51 4.96 -15.28
N ALA A 38 -11.97 6.09 -15.74
CA ALA A 38 -11.27 6.19 -17.02
C ALA A 38 -9.79 6.58 -16.85
N VAL A 39 -8.99 6.29 -17.87
CA VAL A 39 -7.65 6.86 -18.03
C VAL A 39 -7.61 7.45 -19.43
N ASP A 40 -7.47 8.77 -19.52
CA ASP A 40 -7.37 9.43 -20.82
C ASP A 40 -6.03 9.09 -21.49
N GLY A 41 -6.09 8.73 -22.78
CA GLY A 41 -4.91 8.41 -23.58
C GLY A 41 -4.62 6.92 -23.73
N ALA A 42 -3.58 6.60 -24.52
CA ALA A 42 -3.16 5.23 -24.77
C ALA A 42 -2.37 4.64 -23.59
N PRO A 43 -2.46 3.32 -23.33
CA PRO A 43 -1.59 2.67 -22.36
C PRO A 43 -0.12 2.80 -22.78
N VAL A 44 0.73 3.14 -21.84
CA VAL A 44 2.17 3.31 -22.01
C VAL A 44 2.96 2.11 -21.46
N THR A 45 2.33 1.26 -20.64
CA THR A 45 2.95 0.10 -19.98
C THR A 45 2.70 -1.20 -20.76
N PRO A 46 3.75 -1.94 -21.20
CA PRO A 46 3.59 -3.23 -21.87
C PRO A 46 2.93 -4.32 -21.00
N GLY A 47 2.08 -5.17 -21.58
CA GLY A 47 1.62 -6.43 -20.94
C GLY A 47 0.11 -6.56 -20.67
N PHE A 48 -0.71 -5.60 -21.09
CA PHE A 48 -2.19 -5.68 -20.99
C PHE A 48 -2.81 -6.59 -22.07
N THR A 49 -2.41 -7.87 -22.15
CA THR A 49 -2.84 -8.73 -23.28
C THR A 49 -3.40 -10.12 -22.95
N SER A 50 -3.14 -10.75 -21.78
CA SER A 50 -3.96 -11.88 -21.25
C SER A 50 -3.36 -12.59 -20.01
N VAL A 51 -4.21 -13.30 -19.26
CA VAL A 51 -3.82 -14.29 -18.23
C VAL A 51 -3.74 -15.69 -18.86
N HIS A 52 -2.56 -16.33 -18.85
CA HIS A 52 -2.37 -17.65 -19.46
C HIS A 52 -2.86 -18.82 -18.56
N LEU A 53 -4.18 -19.02 -18.49
CA LEU A 53 -4.79 -20.20 -17.87
C LEU A 53 -4.24 -21.56 -18.36
N PRO A 54 -3.97 -21.77 -19.67
CA PRO A 54 -3.43 -23.05 -20.15
C PRO A 54 -2.10 -23.42 -19.50
N PHE A 55 -1.23 -22.44 -19.29
CA PHE A 55 0.06 -22.64 -18.62
C PHE A 55 -0.11 -23.04 -17.16
N LEU A 56 -1.06 -22.41 -16.42
CA LEU A 56 -1.35 -22.80 -15.04
C LEU A 56 -1.85 -24.24 -14.93
N ARG A 57 -2.74 -24.65 -15.84
CA ARG A 57 -3.25 -26.03 -15.90
C ARG A 57 -2.14 -27.03 -16.22
N ALA A 58 -1.25 -26.70 -17.15
CA ALA A 58 -0.17 -27.60 -17.56
C ALA A 58 0.95 -27.75 -16.52
N VAL A 59 1.31 -26.65 -15.83
CA VAL A 59 2.48 -26.64 -14.94
C VAL A 59 2.08 -26.71 -13.47
N ALA A 60 1.26 -25.78 -13.00
CA ALA A 60 0.92 -25.66 -11.57
C ALA A 60 -0.02 -26.78 -11.10
N GLY A 61 -0.99 -27.19 -11.92
CA GLY A 61 -1.96 -28.24 -11.59
C GLY A 61 -1.31 -29.58 -11.20
N PRO A 62 -0.53 -30.23 -12.09
CA PRO A 62 0.15 -31.48 -11.78
C PRO A 62 1.15 -31.35 -10.63
N TRP A 63 1.80 -30.20 -10.50
CA TRP A 63 2.73 -29.94 -9.41
C TRP A 63 2.03 -29.95 -8.05
N LEU A 64 0.88 -29.25 -7.95
CA LEU A 64 0.05 -29.16 -6.74
C LEU A 64 -0.49 -30.53 -6.30
N LEU A 65 -1.00 -31.35 -7.24
CA LEU A 65 -1.54 -32.68 -6.94
C LEU A 65 -0.52 -33.62 -6.26
N ARG A 66 0.78 -33.36 -6.44
CA ARG A 66 1.85 -34.17 -5.82
C ARG A 66 2.38 -33.60 -4.50
N ARG A 67 1.90 -32.43 -4.06
CA ARG A 67 2.39 -31.77 -2.84
C ARG A 67 1.74 -32.33 -1.60
N ASP A 68 2.54 -32.42 -0.53
CA ASP A 68 2.01 -32.59 0.81
C ASP A 68 1.51 -31.23 1.32
N VAL A 69 0.21 -31.06 1.48
CA VAL A 69 -0.39 -29.81 1.93
C VAL A 69 -0.46 -29.70 3.45
N SER A 70 0.19 -30.58 4.21
CA SER A 70 0.34 -30.38 5.66
C SER A 70 1.49 -29.44 6.03
N VAL A 71 2.30 -28.97 5.07
CA VAL A 71 3.45 -28.08 5.32
C VAL A 71 3.39 -26.85 4.41
N PHE A 72 3.13 -25.67 4.98
CA PHE A 72 2.89 -24.48 4.16
C PHE A 72 4.19 -23.87 3.62
N ARG A 73 5.13 -23.55 4.50
CA ARG A 73 6.36 -22.79 4.24
C ARG A 73 7.23 -23.45 3.17
N ALA A 74 7.41 -24.77 3.28
CA ALA A 74 8.16 -25.54 2.28
C ALA A 74 7.52 -25.44 0.89
N ASN A 75 6.19 -25.55 0.81
CA ASN A 75 5.48 -25.41 -0.46
C ASN A 75 5.51 -23.96 -0.98
N ALA A 76 5.42 -22.96 -0.10
CA ALA A 76 5.48 -21.55 -0.48
C ALA A 76 6.84 -21.18 -1.10
N ILE A 77 7.95 -21.63 -0.50
CA ILE A 77 9.30 -21.49 -1.06
C ILE A 77 9.39 -22.19 -2.43
N ALA A 78 8.82 -23.38 -2.54
CA ALA A 78 8.86 -24.14 -3.79
C ALA A 78 8.02 -23.49 -4.91
N VAL A 79 6.89 -22.84 -4.60
CA VAL A 79 6.13 -22.02 -5.56
C VAL A 79 6.95 -20.83 -6.05
N ASP A 80 7.71 -20.20 -5.16
CA ASP A 80 8.54 -19.05 -5.50
C ASP A 80 9.71 -19.39 -6.44
N ALA A 81 10.16 -20.65 -6.38
CA ALA A 81 11.15 -21.24 -7.28
C ALA A 81 10.53 -21.91 -8.52
N LEU A 82 9.20 -22.03 -8.59
CA LEU A 82 8.53 -22.66 -9.72
C LEU A 82 8.69 -21.77 -10.97
N GLY A 83 9.15 -22.37 -12.06
CA GLY A 83 9.42 -21.72 -13.34
C GLY A 83 9.13 -22.67 -14.50
N GLY A 84 8.91 -22.11 -15.70
CA GLY A 84 8.46 -22.88 -16.86
C GLY A 84 9.47 -23.93 -17.32
N SER A 85 9.00 -25.17 -17.49
CA SER A 85 9.71 -26.25 -18.20
C SER A 85 9.80 -25.89 -19.70
N GLY A 86 10.75 -25.03 -20.06
CA GLY A 86 10.92 -24.54 -21.43
C GLY A 86 12.21 -23.74 -21.66
N GLY A 87 13.23 -23.94 -20.83
CA GLY A 87 14.55 -23.31 -21.02
C GLY A 87 14.66 -21.81 -20.71
N CYS A 88 13.56 -21.10 -20.42
CA CYS A 88 13.64 -19.64 -20.24
C CYS A 88 13.98 -19.16 -18.82
N GLY A 89 14.01 -20.04 -17.81
CA GLY A 89 14.39 -19.69 -16.43
C GLY A 89 13.50 -18.64 -15.74
N ARG A 90 12.37 -18.23 -16.35
CA ARG A 90 11.51 -17.17 -15.80
C ARG A 90 10.62 -17.71 -14.69
N ARG A 91 10.66 -17.02 -13.54
CA ARG A 91 9.77 -17.26 -12.39
C ARG A 91 8.32 -17.07 -12.80
N LEU A 92 7.41 -17.77 -12.13
CA LEU A 92 5.99 -17.49 -12.21
C LEU A 92 5.68 -16.00 -11.93
N HIS A 93 4.66 -15.47 -12.61
CA HIS A 93 4.14 -14.14 -12.34
C HIS A 93 3.74 -13.99 -10.86
N THR A 94 3.98 -12.81 -10.27
CA THR A 94 3.71 -12.54 -8.84
C THR A 94 2.28 -12.88 -8.44
N ALA A 95 1.29 -12.48 -9.24
CA ALA A 95 -0.13 -12.78 -9.00
C ALA A 95 -0.44 -14.29 -8.94
N VAL A 96 0.24 -15.10 -9.76
CA VAL A 96 0.10 -16.56 -9.74
C VAL A 96 0.71 -17.12 -8.48
N ARG A 97 1.94 -16.71 -8.14
CA ARG A 97 2.61 -17.15 -6.91
C ARG A 97 1.78 -16.80 -5.68
N TYR A 98 1.21 -15.60 -5.65
CA TYR A 98 0.33 -15.13 -4.60
C TYR A 98 -0.93 -16.00 -4.45
N GLY A 99 -1.67 -16.28 -5.53
CA GLY A 99 -2.85 -17.14 -5.47
C GLY A 99 -2.53 -18.58 -5.09
N LEU A 100 -1.43 -19.14 -5.60
CA LEU A 100 -0.98 -20.49 -5.26
C LEU A 100 -0.61 -20.62 -3.78
N THR A 101 0.14 -19.67 -3.23
CA THR A 101 0.53 -19.70 -1.81
C THR A 101 -0.67 -19.48 -0.88
N GLN A 102 -1.65 -18.65 -1.25
CA GLN A 102 -2.90 -18.53 -0.51
C GLN A 102 -3.68 -19.86 -0.47
N ALA A 103 -3.80 -20.55 -1.60
CA ALA A 103 -4.47 -21.85 -1.66
C ALA A 103 -3.76 -22.91 -0.80
N LEU A 104 -2.42 -22.94 -0.84
CA LEU A 104 -1.60 -23.84 -0.02
C LEU A 104 -1.71 -23.53 1.48
N LEU A 105 -1.73 -22.24 1.86
CA LEU A 105 -1.92 -21.81 3.25
C LEU A 105 -3.29 -22.25 3.76
N SER A 106 -4.34 -22.04 2.96
CA SER A 106 -5.70 -22.47 3.26
C SER A 106 -5.80 -24.00 3.38
N ALA A 107 -5.21 -24.75 2.45
CA ALA A 107 -5.17 -26.20 2.52
C ALA A 107 -4.45 -26.71 3.78
N THR A 108 -3.33 -26.07 4.14
CA THR A 108 -2.59 -26.40 5.37
C THR A 108 -3.44 -26.12 6.61
N ALA A 109 -4.10 -24.97 6.67
CA ALA A 109 -5.01 -24.62 7.75
C ALA A 109 -6.14 -25.66 7.92
N LEU A 110 -6.73 -26.13 6.81
CA LEU A 110 -7.75 -27.18 6.81
C LEU A 110 -7.22 -28.54 7.31
N VAL A 111 -6.02 -28.95 6.87
CA VAL A 111 -5.37 -30.19 7.33
C VAL A 111 -5.14 -30.16 8.84
N TRP A 112 -4.70 -29.02 9.37
CA TRP A 112 -4.41 -28.83 10.78
C TRP A 112 -5.64 -28.43 11.61
N ARG A 113 -6.78 -28.17 10.97
CA ARG A 113 -8.01 -27.67 11.61
C ARG A 113 -7.75 -26.43 12.47
N CYS A 114 -6.92 -25.53 11.95
CA CYS A 114 -6.58 -24.27 12.58
C CYS A 114 -6.79 -23.14 11.56
N THR A 115 -6.63 -21.91 12.02
CA THR A 115 -6.64 -20.72 11.18
C THR A 115 -5.34 -20.63 10.36
N ALA A 116 -5.40 -19.91 9.24
CA ALA A 116 -4.21 -19.56 8.47
C ALA A 116 -3.17 -18.80 9.33
N ALA A 117 -3.63 -17.96 10.26
CA ALA A 117 -2.76 -17.23 11.19
C ALA A 117 -1.98 -18.18 12.10
N GLU A 118 -2.62 -19.22 12.64
CA GLU A 118 -1.95 -20.25 13.45
C GLU A 118 -0.93 -21.05 12.64
N VAL A 119 -1.18 -21.30 11.35
CA VAL A 119 -0.18 -21.93 10.47
C VAL A 119 1.06 -21.05 10.34
N ILE A 120 0.88 -19.75 10.08
CA ILE A 120 1.99 -18.79 9.99
C ILE A 120 2.75 -18.71 11.30
N ALA A 121 2.04 -18.53 12.42
CA ALA A 121 2.62 -18.44 13.76
C ALA A 121 3.48 -19.66 14.07
N ARG A 122 2.96 -20.86 13.83
CA ARG A 122 3.67 -22.12 14.06
C ARG A 122 4.90 -22.28 13.16
N GLU A 123 4.79 -22.02 11.85
CA GLU A 123 5.88 -22.31 10.90
C GLU A 123 6.97 -21.21 10.85
N TRP A 124 6.66 -20.02 11.33
CA TRP A 124 7.63 -18.93 11.56
C TRP A 124 8.10 -18.83 13.02
N ALA A 125 7.57 -19.64 13.93
CA ALA A 125 7.84 -19.59 15.36
C ALA A 125 7.65 -18.17 15.93
N VAL A 126 6.51 -17.55 15.59
CA VAL A 126 6.13 -16.22 16.08
C VAL A 126 4.85 -16.29 16.88
N GLU A 127 4.71 -15.41 17.86
CA GLU A 127 3.49 -15.29 18.66
C GLU A 127 2.39 -14.58 17.88
N MET A 128 1.15 -15.03 18.07
CA MET A 128 -0.02 -14.37 17.50
C MET A 128 -0.36 -13.12 18.31
N SER A 129 -0.80 -12.07 17.62
CA SER A 129 -1.32 -10.88 18.29
C SER A 129 -2.54 -11.23 19.14
N ALA A 130 -2.50 -10.89 20.43
CA ALA A 130 -3.64 -11.02 21.34
C ALA A 130 -4.74 -9.97 21.10
N ARG A 131 -4.48 -8.98 20.23
CA ARG A 131 -5.41 -7.92 19.87
C ARG A 131 -5.62 -7.87 18.35
N PRO A 132 -6.76 -7.37 17.85
CA PRO A 132 -6.97 -7.14 16.43
C PRO A 132 -5.87 -6.26 15.83
N VAL A 133 -5.51 -6.53 14.58
CA VAL A 133 -4.61 -5.67 13.81
C VAL A 133 -5.41 -4.49 13.28
N ASP A 134 -4.91 -3.29 13.51
CA ASP A 134 -5.56 -2.07 13.03
C ASP A 134 -5.69 -2.06 11.50
N ILE A 135 -6.87 -1.70 11.01
CA ILE A 135 -7.17 -1.63 9.57
C ILE A 135 -7.03 -0.18 9.10
N LEU A 136 -6.28 0.01 8.02
CA LEU A 136 -6.25 1.23 7.23
C LEU A 136 -7.33 1.15 6.14
N ALA A 137 -8.22 2.14 6.10
CA ALA A 137 -9.15 2.33 4.98
C ALA A 137 -8.71 3.53 4.13
N SER A 138 -8.92 3.43 2.82
CA SER A 138 -8.52 4.44 1.84
C SER A 138 -9.71 5.05 1.11
N CYS A 139 -9.65 6.35 0.86
CA CYS A 139 -10.54 7.06 -0.07
C CYS A 139 -9.78 8.13 -0.84
N HIS A 140 -10.40 8.67 -1.89
CA HIS A 140 -9.91 9.87 -2.54
C HIS A 140 -10.12 11.11 -1.66
N CYS A 141 -9.29 12.13 -1.86
CA CYS A 141 -9.38 13.40 -1.13
C CYS A 141 -10.72 14.12 -1.32
N ASN A 142 -11.43 13.87 -2.42
CA ASN A 142 -12.70 14.52 -2.73
C ASN A 142 -13.93 13.69 -2.30
N ASP A 143 -13.75 12.51 -1.71
CA ASP A 143 -14.85 11.61 -1.35
C ASP A 143 -15.19 11.68 0.15
N TRP A 144 -15.85 12.77 0.53
CA TRP A 144 -16.28 13.02 1.91
C TRP A 144 -17.30 11.98 2.43
N LEU A 145 -18.10 11.38 1.54
CA LEU A 145 -19.05 10.36 1.93
C LEU A 145 -18.35 9.06 2.33
N GLN A 146 -17.28 8.67 1.63
CA GLN A 146 -16.45 7.55 2.05
C GLN A 146 -15.73 7.83 3.37
N LEU A 147 -15.23 9.05 3.57
CA LEU A 147 -14.66 9.44 4.86
C LEU A 147 -15.70 9.28 6.00
N ASP A 148 -16.93 9.74 5.79
CA ASP A 148 -18.02 9.59 6.76
C ASP A 148 -18.31 8.11 7.06
N ARG A 149 -18.28 7.24 6.04
CA ARG A 149 -18.44 5.79 6.25
C ARG A 149 -17.28 5.18 7.04
N MET A 150 -16.04 5.65 6.85
CA MET A 150 -14.90 5.20 7.66
C MET A 150 -15.06 5.59 9.12
N ILE A 151 -15.49 6.83 9.38
CA ILE A 151 -15.74 7.34 10.74
C ILE A 151 -16.86 6.54 11.40
N MET A 152 -17.98 6.34 10.70
CA MET A 152 -19.11 5.54 11.19
C MET A 152 -18.73 4.08 11.49
N LYS A 153 -17.83 3.51 10.68
CA LYS A 153 -17.30 2.15 10.87
C LYS A 153 -16.11 2.09 11.84
N ARG A 154 -15.73 3.22 12.45
CA ARG A 154 -14.63 3.34 13.43
C ARG A 154 -13.31 2.75 12.94
N VAL A 155 -12.96 3.01 11.68
CA VAL A 155 -11.69 2.53 11.11
C VAL A 155 -10.51 3.03 11.94
N ALA A 156 -9.51 2.17 12.19
CA ALA A 156 -8.39 2.51 13.08
C ALA A 156 -7.40 3.51 12.44
N LEU A 157 -7.12 3.37 11.13
CA LEU A 157 -6.30 4.32 10.36
C LEU A 157 -7.07 4.82 9.14
N LEU A 158 -7.05 6.13 8.90
CA LEU A 158 -7.74 6.75 7.76
C LEU A 158 -7.10 8.10 7.39
N PRO A 159 -7.39 8.68 6.22
CA PRO A 159 -8.15 8.11 5.11
C PRO A 159 -7.27 7.65 3.95
N HIS A 160 -5.95 7.57 4.14
CA HIS A 160 -4.94 7.45 3.09
C HIS A 160 -4.89 8.66 2.15
N ALA A 161 -6.01 9.11 1.56
CA ALA A 161 -6.16 10.27 0.66
C ALA A 161 -5.02 10.41 -0.36
N SER A 162 -5.25 9.96 -1.59
CA SER A 162 -4.19 10.00 -2.61
C SER A 162 -3.92 11.42 -3.12
N PHE A 163 -2.79 12.01 -2.72
CA PHE A 163 -2.25 13.25 -3.29
C PHE A 163 -1.34 12.90 -4.48
N VAL A 164 -1.94 12.80 -5.67
CA VAL A 164 -1.24 12.28 -6.85
C VAL A 164 -0.41 13.35 -7.54
N HIS A 165 -0.85 14.61 -7.50
CA HIS A 165 -0.18 15.72 -8.15
C HIS A 165 0.39 16.72 -7.13
N VAL A 166 1.51 17.37 -7.47
CA VAL A 166 2.12 18.38 -6.58
C VAL A 166 1.20 19.56 -6.31
N ARG A 167 0.31 19.91 -7.25
CA ARG A 167 -0.73 20.92 -7.07
C ARG A 167 -1.72 20.57 -5.95
N ASP A 168 -1.88 19.28 -5.63
CA ASP A 168 -2.79 18.82 -4.57
C ASP A 168 -2.19 19.11 -3.18
N ILE A 169 -0.86 19.30 -3.10
CA ILE A 169 -0.18 19.79 -1.89
C ILE A 169 -0.43 21.29 -1.70
N GLY A 170 -0.54 22.03 -2.80
CA GLY A 170 -0.76 23.47 -2.83
C GLY A 170 0.51 24.31 -2.62
N PRO A 171 0.45 25.62 -2.86
CA PRO A 171 1.55 26.54 -2.57
C PRO A 171 1.94 26.43 -1.10
N GLU A 172 3.23 26.25 -0.81
CA GLU A 172 3.76 26.07 0.55
C GLU A 172 3.11 24.93 1.39
N GLY A 173 2.33 24.04 0.76
CA GLY A 173 1.64 22.94 1.42
C GLY A 173 0.27 23.28 2.01
N ASP A 174 -0.27 24.46 1.73
CA ASP A 174 -1.50 24.95 2.35
C ASP A 174 -2.73 24.07 2.07
N TYR A 175 -2.82 23.45 0.89
CA TYR A 175 -3.97 22.60 0.55
C TYR A 175 -3.95 21.28 1.32
N LEU A 176 -2.75 20.67 1.46
CA LEU A 176 -2.60 19.50 2.33
C LEU A 176 -2.93 19.84 3.78
N LEU A 177 -2.44 20.97 4.30
CA LEU A 177 -2.73 21.40 5.67
C LEU A 177 -4.24 21.62 5.88
N GLU A 178 -4.92 22.27 4.95
CA GLU A 178 -6.36 22.48 5.05
C GLU A 178 -7.17 21.19 4.94
N TYR A 179 -6.74 20.26 4.08
CA TYR A 179 -7.34 18.94 4.00
C TYR A 179 -7.21 18.18 5.32
N VAL A 180 -6.01 18.17 5.93
CA VAL A 180 -5.76 17.54 7.23
C VAL A 180 -6.64 18.15 8.34
N ARG A 181 -6.76 19.48 8.38
CA ARG A 181 -7.67 20.17 9.32
C ARG A 181 -9.12 19.77 9.11
N SER A 182 -9.54 19.68 7.85
CA SER A 182 -10.91 19.30 7.49
C SER A 182 -11.22 17.86 7.89
N VAL A 183 -10.29 16.93 7.69
CA VAL A 183 -10.41 15.55 8.18
C VAL A 183 -10.52 15.50 9.70
N SER A 184 -9.63 16.20 10.43
CA SER A 184 -9.71 16.28 11.90
C SER A 184 -11.06 16.80 12.38
N ARG A 185 -11.52 17.92 11.80
CA ARG A 185 -12.84 18.50 12.14
C ARG A 185 -13.96 17.52 11.85
N ARG A 186 -13.91 16.83 10.69
CA ARG A 186 -14.97 15.91 10.28
C ARG A 186 -15.09 14.71 11.22
N ILE A 187 -13.97 14.19 11.72
CA ILE A 187 -13.98 13.12 12.73
C ILE A 187 -14.61 13.62 14.04
N GLN A 188 -14.32 14.86 14.46
CA GLN A 188 -14.95 15.44 15.66
C GLN A 188 -16.46 15.65 15.48
N GLU A 189 -16.92 16.01 14.28
CA GLU A 189 -18.34 16.24 13.97
C GLU A 189 -19.16 14.93 13.88
N ARG A 190 -18.55 13.83 13.43
CA ARG A 190 -19.26 12.60 13.05
C ARG A 190 -18.90 11.38 13.88
N GLY A 191 -17.73 11.39 14.50
CA GLY A 191 -17.22 10.32 15.33
C GLY A 191 -17.84 10.33 16.72
N ALA A 192 -17.81 9.19 17.40
CA ALA A 192 -18.10 9.14 18.82
C ALA A 192 -16.98 9.82 19.63
N SER A 193 -17.28 10.29 20.84
CA SER A 193 -16.31 11.02 21.67
C SER A 193 -15.08 10.20 22.08
N ASP A 194 -15.19 8.87 22.07
CA ASP A 194 -14.11 7.93 22.37
C ASP A 194 -13.32 7.48 21.12
N TYR A 195 -13.72 7.95 19.94
CA TYR A 195 -13.11 7.54 18.68
C TYR A 195 -11.89 8.39 18.35
N HIS A 196 -10.70 7.80 18.55
CA HIS A 196 -9.41 8.44 18.26
C HIS A 196 -8.62 7.65 17.22
N PRO A 197 -8.95 7.78 15.92
CA PRO A 197 -8.19 7.13 14.86
C PRO A 197 -6.80 7.75 14.68
N ARG A 198 -5.89 6.98 14.08
CA ARG A 198 -4.63 7.53 13.56
C ARG A 198 -4.84 8.06 12.15
N LEU A 199 -4.31 9.25 11.89
CA LEU A 199 -4.41 9.85 10.56
C LEU A 199 -3.26 9.39 9.68
N HIS A 200 -3.57 8.98 8.46
CA HIS A 200 -2.61 8.46 7.48
C HIS A 200 -2.86 9.12 6.13
N PHE A 201 -1.81 9.72 5.55
CA PHE A 201 -1.87 10.37 4.24
C PHE A 201 -0.72 9.89 3.35
N ASP A 202 -1.03 9.41 2.15
CA ASP A 202 -0.03 9.07 1.13
C ASP A 202 0.12 10.22 0.14
N VAL A 203 1.35 10.75 0.09
CA VAL A 203 1.68 11.91 -0.73
C VAL A 203 2.49 11.58 -1.97
N TYR A 204 2.71 10.31 -2.32
CA TYR A 204 3.29 9.90 -3.61
C TYR A 204 4.58 10.64 -4.05
N GLY A 205 5.41 11.03 -3.09
CA GLY A 205 6.65 11.79 -3.30
C GLY A 205 6.47 13.29 -3.49
N ARG A 206 5.23 13.80 -3.50
CA ARG A 206 4.91 15.20 -3.82
C ARG A 206 5.52 16.18 -2.83
N LEU A 207 5.75 15.81 -1.56
CA LEU A 207 6.44 16.70 -0.61
C LEU A 207 7.90 16.91 -1.00
N GLY A 208 8.60 15.87 -1.46
CA GLY A 208 9.95 15.98 -2.00
C GLY A 208 10.06 16.76 -3.32
N GLU A 209 8.94 17.00 -3.99
CA GLU A 209 8.85 17.88 -5.17
C GLU A 209 8.51 19.32 -4.77
N ALA A 210 7.69 19.50 -3.73
CA ALA A 210 7.23 20.82 -3.27
C ALA A 210 8.21 21.54 -2.33
N PHE A 211 9.05 20.80 -1.60
CA PHE A 211 9.92 21.33 -0.56
C PHE A 211 11.35 20.82 -0.69
N ALA A 212 12.31 21.59 -0.17
CA ALA A 212 13.66 21.05 0.05
C ALA A 212 13.62 20.03 1.20
N ASP A 213 14.48 19.00 1.16
CA ASP A 213 14.52 17.93 2.17
C ASP A 213 14.67 18.48 3.61
N ALA A 214 15.40 19.58 3.80
CA ALA A 214 15.58 20.23 5.10
C ALA A 214 14.31 20.92 5.64
N GLU A 215 13.35 21.25 4.78
CA GLU A 215 12.09 21.93 5.15
C GLU A 215 11.00 20.91 5.52
N ILE A 216 11.09 19.69 5.00
CA ILE A 216 10.08 18.64 5.19
C ILE A 216 9.82 18.33 6.68
N PRO A 217 10.82 18.16 7.56
CA PRO A 217 10.56 17.90 8.98
C PRO A 217 9.72 18.99 9.65
N SER A 218 10.05 20.26 9.42
CA SER A 218 9.29 21.41 9.93
C SER A 218 7.86 21.45 9.36
N PHE A 219 7.68 21.04 8.11
CA PHE A 219 6.36 20.91 7.51
C PHE A 219 5.55 19.76 8.13
N MET A 220 6.17 18.62 8.45
CA MET A 220 5.51 17.52 9.17
C MET A 220 4.96 17.95 10.54
N GLU A 221 5.64 18.87 11.22
CA GLU A 221 5.11 19.45 12.47
C GLU A 221 3.86 20.31 12.23
N LEU A 222 3.80 21.04 11.11
CA LEU A 222 2.59 21.79 10.73
C LEU A 222 1.44 20.83 10.46
N VAL A 223 1.71 19.70 9.78
CA VAL A 223 0.72 18.64 9.54
C VAL A 223 0.23 18.04 10.86
N ALA A 224 1.13 17.75 11.81
CA ALA A 224 0.76 17.23 13.12
C ALA A 224 -0.11 18.23 13.90
N ARG A 225 0.20 19.53 13.85
CA ARG A 225 -0.65 20.58 14.45
C ARG A 225 -2.02 20.68 13.78
N ALA A 226 -2.08 20.58 12.45
CA ALA A 226 -3.32 20.58 11.69
C ALA A 226 -4.23 19.38 12.02
N ALA A 227 -3.64 18.25 12.39
CA ALA A 227 -4.36 17.02 12.73
C ALA A 227 -4.91 16.97 14.17
N HIS A 228 -4.52 17.90 15.04
CA HIS A 228 -4.97 17.92 16.44
C HIS A 228 -6.51 17.84 16.54
N PRO A 229 -7.08 17.03 17.47
CA PRO A 229 -6.43 16.27 18.55
C PRO A 229 -5.89 14.89 18.17
N TYR A 230 -5.88 14.51 16.90
CA TYR A 230 -5.49 13.17 16.45
C TYR A 230 -3.97 13.09 16.21
N GLY A 231 -3.32 12.08 16.78
CA GLY A 231 -1.89 11.86 16.62
C GLY A 231 -1.43 10.52 17.21
N PRO A 232 -0.31 9.94 16.71
CA PRO A 232 0.58 10.50 15.69
C PRO A 232 0.02 10.41 14.27
N VAL A 233 0.38 11.39 13.43
CA VAL A 233 0.06 11.40 11.98
C VAL A 233 1.11 10.61 11.22
N LEU A 234 0.67 9.81 10.25
CA LEU A 234 1.52 9.02 9.37
C LEU A 234 1.50 9.63 7.97
N ILE A 235 2.68 9.97 7.44
CA ILE A 235 2.84 10.35 6.03
C ILE A 235 3.57 9.24 5.29
N GLU A 236 2.87 8.62 4.35
CA GLU A 236 3.43 7.63 3.43
C GLU A 236 4.07 8.33 2.24
N SER A 237 5.19 7.76 1.77
CA SER A 237 5.93 8.20 0.58
C SER A 237 6.16 9.72 0.52
N PRO A 238 6.76 10.38 1.53
CA PRO A 238 7.04 11.82 1.46
C PRO A 238 7.96 12.18 0.28
N ILE A 239 8.83 11.25 -0.11
CA ILE A 239 9.80 11.37 -1.19
C ILE A 239 9.74 10.09 -2.05
N VAL A 240 9.81 10.26 -3.37
CA VAL A 240 10.10 9.19 -4.33
C VAL A 240 11.38 9.55 -5.09
N ALA A 241 12.44 8.80 -4.83
CA ALA A 241 13.76 8.99 -5.44
C ALA A 241 13.93 8.12 -6.69
N SER A 242 14.90 8.49 -7.53
CA SER A 242 15.20 7.81 -8.80
C SER A 242 15.92 6.46 -8.64
N SER A 243 16.50 6.17 -7.47
CA SER A 243 17.18 4.91 -7.18
C SER A 243 16.77 4.34 -5.83
N ARG A 244 16.94 3.02 -5.68
CA ARG A 244 16.67 2.30 -4.42
C ARG A 244 17.57 2.83 -3.29
N GLU A 245 18.84 3.05 -3.58
CA GLU A 245 19.83 3.53 -2.63
C GLU A 245 19.45 4.92 -2.13
N ALA A 246 19.07 5.83 -3.05
CA ALA A 246 18.61 7.17 -2.68
C ALA A 246 17.29 7.12 -1.88
N GLN A 247 16.36 6.22 -2.25
CA GLN A 247 15.10 6.02 -1.52
C GLN A 247 15.31 5.48 -0.10
N ILE A 248 16.40 4.77 0.16
CA ILE A 248 16.75 4.32 1.52
C ILE A 248 17.37 5.48 2.31
N GLN A 249 18.27 6.27 1.69
CA GLN A 249 19.01 7.31 2.41
C GLN A 249 18.17 8.56 2.71
N ARG A 250 17.41 9.09 1.76
CA ARG A 250 16.68 10.36 1.94
C ARG A 250 15.64 10.30 3.07
N PRO A 251 14.73 9.30 3.14
CA PRO A 251 13.80 9.18 4.26
C PRO A 251 14.49 8.89 5.59
N ARG A 252 15.68 8.28 5.59
CA ARG A 252 16.48 8.09 6.81
C ARG A 252 16.96 9.44 7.35
N GLN A 253 17.42 10.34 6.48
CA GLN A 253 17.84 11.70 6.86
C GLN A 253 16.68 12.53 7.41
N LEU A 254 15.49 12.41 6.81
CA LEU A 254 14.28 13.10 7.30
C LEU A 254 13.85 12.70 8.73
N LYS A 255 14.24 11.50 9.19
CA LYS A 255 13.93 10.99 10.53
C LYS A 255 14.96 11.38 11.58
N GLN A 256 16.07 12.01 11.18
CA GLN A 256 17.05 12.51 12.13
C GLN A 256 16.54 13.81 12.77
N PRO A 257 16.77 14.02 14.07
CA PRO A 257 16.41 15.28 14.70
C PRO A 257 17.12 16.43 13.99
N ALA A 258 16.36 17.48 13.65
CA ALA A 258 16.94 18.66 13.01
C ALA A 258 18.02 19.26 13.91
N CYS A 259 19.21 19.49 13.35
CA CYS A 259 20.21 20.30 14.03
C CYS A 259 19.62 21.72 14.22
N PRO A 260 19.73 22.38 15.40
CA PRO A 260 19.00 23.62 15.72
C PRO A 260 19.30 24.87 14.86
N SER A 261 19.95 24.75 13.72
CA SER A 261 20.62 25.85 13.04
C SER A 261 20.01 26.26 11.70
N HIS A 262 18.71 26.13 11.45
CA HIS A 262 18.09 26.73 10.26
C HIS A 262 16.73 27.38 10.58
N ARG A 263 16.76 28.57 11.18
CA ARG A 263 15.63 29.51 11.06
C ARG A 263 15.46 29.87 9.58
N ARG A 264 14.23 29.80 9.07
CA ARG A 264 13.88 30.17 7.68
C ARG A 264 14.50 31.53 7.32
N PRO A 265 15.19 31.68 6.17
CA PRO A 265 15.40 32.99 5.59
C PRO A 265 14.04 33.54 5.13
N ASP A 266 13.73 34.76 5.54
CA ASP A 266 12.53 35.49 5.14
C ASP A 266 12.46 35.61 3.61
N ARG A 267 11.52 34.90 2.97
CA ARG A 267 11.34 34.87 1.51
C ARG A 267 10.60 36.10 0.96
N ARG A 268 10.47 37.20 1.71
CA ARG A 268 9.93 38.49 1.23
C ARG A 268 10.96 39.37 0.53
N ARG A 269 11.82 38.85 -0.36
CA ARG A 269 12.64 39.69 -1.27
C ARG A 269 12.97 38.97 -2.58
N ARG A 270 11.96 38.71 -3.41
CA ARG A 270 12.13 38.60 -4.88
C ARG A 270 10.89 39.14 -5.58
N VAL A 271 10.75 40.46 -5.56
CA VAL A 271 9.92 41.18 -6.52
C VAL A 271 10.76 42.34 -7.05
N VAL A 272 10.79 42.44 -8.38
CA VAL A 272 11.37 43.49 -9.23
C VAL A 272 12.90 43.49 -9.38
N GLN A 273 13.36 42.96 -10.51
CA GLN A 273 14.12 43.73 -11.50
C GLN A 273 14.33 42.81 -12.70
N HIS A 274 13.76 43.18 -13.86
CA HIS A 274 14.47 43.41 -15.12
C HIS A 274 13.41 43.91 -16.12
N SER A 275 13.50 45.22 -16.39
CA SER A 275 13.00 45.85 -17.61
C SER A 275 13.88 45.45 -18.79
#